data_AF-A0A7S1T6E3-F1
#
_entry.id   AF-A0A7S1T6E3-F1
#
_cell.length_a   1.000
_cell.length_b   1.000
_cell.length_c   1.000
_cell.angle_alpha   90.00
_cell.angle_beta   90.00
_cell.angle_gamma   90.00
#
_symmetry.space_group_name_H-M   'P 1'
#
loop_
_entity.id
_entity.type
_entity.pdbx_description
1 polymer ?
#
loop_
_entity_poly.entity_id
_entity_poly.type
_entity_poly.pdbx_seq_one_letter_code
_entity_poly.pdbx_strand_id
1 'polypeptide(L)'
;DPSRSALSTIPQRFGVMVGGLTTGRILIAQAAVDASKLALTIAFKYSTKRRQFGEKLIIDYLSHQRRLVPSLAETFAYHFAMMDLMRLVQSKSSPKQEHTLSSGLKAAATWTKTEILQRCRECCGGMGFLAVNQIGPMICDMNVDVTFEGDNSVLMQQVVKGMLKEGLSNVGIKKPSLDDQSVIDEVAIQELLITRQRVLTAKLGRKIQAATCQGISAEQAFDDNLDLVLSLGWAFVEAHVMKIFHERVSSAGEGFRRPLGLLCHLYGLSRIENDAAFFLTHGLLPPSSTEVVHAQSNDLCRRLSHNAGKTLLSLCEGFAIPSYFITAPIATDAEHFPSTATINLAKL
;
A
#
# COMPACT_ATOMS: atom_id res chain seq x y z
N ASP A 1 -18.60 -34.05 -9.86
CA ASP A 1 -18.35 -35.08 -10.89
C ASP A 1 -17.45 -34.50 -11.98
N PRO A 2 -16.16 -34.88 -12.03
CA PRO A 2 -15.19 -34.37 -13.01
C PRO A 2 -15.51 -34.74 -14.47
N SER A 3 -16.48 -35.63 -14.70
CA SER A 3 -16.85 -36.15 -16.02
C SER A 3 -17.76 -35.25 -16.87
N ARG A 4 -18.28 -34.13 -16.32
CA ARG A 4 -19.26 -33.25 -17.02
C ARG A 4 -18.71 -31.94 -17.58
N SER A 5 -17.43 -31.63 -17.40
CA SER A 5 -16.86 -30.36 -17.87
C SER A 5 -16.35 -30.49 -19.31
N ALA A 6 -16.77 -29.56 -20.18
CA ALA A 6 -16.36 -29.46 -21.59
C ALA A 6 -14.85 -29.18 -21.80
N LEU A 7 -14.10 -28.96 -20.71
CA LEU A 7 -12.65 -28.73 -20.73
C LEU A 7 -11.96 -30.04 -20.38
N SER A 8 -11.18 -30.61 -21.31
CA SER A 8 -10.65 -31.97 -21.19
C SER A 8 -9.52 -32.11 -20.16
N THR A 9 -8.76 -31.06 -19.90
CA THR A 9 -7.56 -31.13 -19.04
C THR A 9 -7.68 -30.33 -17.74
N ILE A 10 -7.00 -30.78 -16.68
CA ILE A 10 -6.92 -30.07 -15.38
C ILE A 10 -6.37 -28.64 -15.55
N PRO A 11 -5.30 -28.40 -16.35
CA PRO A 11 -4.80 -27.04 -16.59
C PRO A 11 -5.81 -26.11 -17.28
N GLN A 12 -6.62 -26.63 -18.22
CA GLN A 12 -7.67 -25.82 -18.86
C GLN A 12 -8.78 -25.44 -17.88
N ARG A 13 -9.22 -26.39 -17.04
CA ARG A 13 -10.22 -26.12 -15.98
C ARG A 13 -9.70 -25.11 -14.96
N PHE A 14 -8.44 -25.27 -14.54
CA PHE A 14 -7.78 -24.33 -13.65
C PHE A 14 -7.67 -22.93 -14.28
N GLY A 15 -7.28 -22.84 -15.56
CA GLY A 15 -7.17 -21.56 -16.27
C GLY A 15 -8.50 -20.79 -16.36
N VAL A 16 -9.61 -21.47 -16.65
CA VAL A 16 -10.94 -20.84 -16.71
C VAL A 16 -11.42 -20.40 -15.32
N MET A 17 -11.24 -21.24 -14.29
CA MET A 17 -11.63 -20.90 -12.91
C MET A 17 -10.79 -19.73 -12.36
N VAL A 18 -9.48 -19.74 -12.58
CA VAL A 18 -8.58 -18.68 -12.15
C VAL A 18 -8.82 -17.37 -12.90
N GLY A 19 -9.17 -17.43 -14.20
CA GLY A 19 -9.49 -16.23 -14.98
C GLY A 19 -10.66 -15.43 -14.39
N GLY A 20 -11.69 -16.12 -13.87
CA GLY A 20 -12.80 -15.49 -13.16
C GLY A 20 -12.35 -14.81 -11.85
N LEU A 21 -11.56 -15.52 -11.04
CA LEU A 21 -11.05 -15.00 -9.76
C LEU A 21 -10.06 -13.84 -9.92
N THR A 22 -9.22 -13.86 -10.95
CA THR A 22 -8.28 -12.76 -11.25
C THR A 22 -9.04 -11.46 -11.51
N THR A 23 -10.14 -11.52 -12.28
CA THR A 23 -10.96 -10.35 -12.58
C THR A 23 -11.62 -9.80 -11.32
N GLY A 24 -12.23 -10.67 -10.50
CA GLY A 24 -12.84 -10.27 -9.22
C GLY A 24 -11.85 -9.58 -8.28
N ARG A 25 -10.63 -10.14 -8.15
CA ARG A 25 -9.56 -9.55 -7.34
C ARG A 25 -9.14 -8.16 -7.81
N ILE A 26 -9.04 -7.95 -9.13
CA ILE A 26 -8.69 -6.65 -9.70
C ILE A 26 -9.75 -5.61 -9.38
N LEU A 27 -11.03 -5.96 -9.50
CA LEU A 27 -12.14 -5.06 -9.19
C LEU A 27 -12.13 -4.65 -7.71
N ILE A 28 -11.95 -5.61 -6.80
CA ILE A 28 -11.89 -5.34 -5.35
C ILE A 28 -10.65 -4.50 -5.00
N ALA A 29 -9.49 -4.84 -5.54
CA ALA A 29 -8.27 -4.08 -5.31
C ALA A 29 -8.39 -2.63 -5.81
N GLN A 30 -8.98 -2.44 -7.00
CA GLN A 30 -9.21 -1.12 -7.57
C GLN A 30 -10.23 -0.32 -6.74
N ALA A 31 -11.32 -0.94 -6.30
CA ALA A 31 -12.29 -0.32 -5.40
C ALA A 31 -11.64 0.14 -4.08
N ALA A 32 -10.75 -0.67 -3.50
CA ALA A 32 -10.00 -0.30 -2.30
C ALA A 32 -9.08 0.92 -2.53
N VAL A 33 -8.40 0.97 -3.68
CA VAL A 33 -7.60 2.15 -4.05
C VAL A 33 -8.49 3.38 -4.22
N ASP A 34 -9.63 3.27 -4.89
CA ASP A 34 -10.52 4.41 -5.16
C ASP A 34 -11.19 4.94 -3.89
N ALA A 35 -11.54 4.07 -2.95
CA ALA A 35 -11.98 4.46 -1.61
C ALA A 35 -10.92 5.23 -0.83
N SER A 36 -9.67 4.77 -0.91
CA SER A 36 -8.53 5.47 -0.30
C SER A 36 -8.38 6.87 -0.88
N LYS A 37 -8.49 7.03 -2.21
CA LYS A 37 -8.48 8.34 -2.90
C LYS A 37 -9.58 9.26 -2.39
N LEU A 38 -10.81 8.75 -2.29
CA LEU A 38 -11.97 9.53 -1.81
C LEU A 38 -11.77 9.99 -0.37
N ALA A 39 -11.45 9.07 0.54
CA ALA A 39 -11.27 9.40 1.96
C ALA A 39 -10.10 10.35 2.20
N LEU A 40 -8.97 10.17 1.50
CA LEU A 40 -7.83 11.09 1.58
C LEU A 40 -8.18 12.47 1.03
N THR A 41 -8.94 12.54 -0.07
CA THR A 41 -9.40 13.82 -0.63
C THR A 41 -10.27 14.58 0.39
N ILE A 42 -11.19 13.88 1.06
CA ILE A 42 -12.03 14.46 2.12
C ILE A 42 -11.14 14.94 3.28
N ALA A 43 -10.23 14.09 3.75
CA ALA A 43 -9.36 14.39 4.88
C ALA A 43 -8.41 15.56 4.61
N PHE A 44 -7.81 15.63 3.42
CA PHE A 44 -6.94 16.75 3.03
C PHE A 44 -7.73 18.06 2.89
N LYS A 45 -8.89 18.05 2.22
CA LYS A 45 -9.74 19.25 2.11
C LYS A 45 -10.19 19.78 3.47
N TYR A 46 -10.47 18.89 4.42
CA TYR A 46 -10.77 19.28 5.80
C TYR A 46 -9.53 19.86 6.51
N SER A 47 -8.40 19.17 6.43
CA SER A 47 -7.19 19.53 7.18
C SER A 47 -6.49 20.80 6.69
N THR A 48 -6.68 21.19 5.43
CA THR A 48 -6.21 22.48 4.89
C THR A 48 -7.10 23.67 5.26
N LYS A 49 -8.28 23.43 5.86
CA LYS A 49 -9.22 24.49 6.29
C LYS A 49 -9.33 24.58 7.82
N ARG A 50 -9.20 23.46 8.51
CA ARG A 50 -9.38 23.37 9.96
C ARG A 50 -8.20 23.99 10.71
N ARG A 51 -8.47 25.02 11.51
CA ARG A 51 -7.54 25.57 12.51
C ARG A 51 -7.82 24.96 13.89
N GLN A 52 -6.77 24.65 14.64
CA GLN A 52 -6.88 24.16 16.02
C GLN A 52 -5.60 24.44 16.80
N PHE A 53 -5.74 24.67 18.11
CA PHE A 53 -4.65 25.08 19.01
C PHE A 53 -4.05 26.43 18.60
N GLY A 54 -4.93 27.39 18.32
CA GLY A 54 -4.62 28.71 17.76
C GLY A 54 -4.99 28.79 16.28
N GLU A 55 -4.37 29.74 15.58
CA GLU A 55 -4.65 30.00 14.16
C GLU A 55 -3.96 29.02 13.21
N LYS A 56 -3.16 28.07 13.69
CA LYS A 56 -2.42 27.16 12.81
C LYS A 56 -3.35 26.11 12.19
N LEU A 57 -3.22 25.85 10.88
CA LEU A 57 -3.97 24.79 10.21
C LEU A 57 -3.49 23.42 10.69
N ILE A 58 -4.39 22.46 10.81
CA ILE A 58 -4.02 21.12 11.31
C ILE A 58 -3.04 20.41 10.36
N ILE A 59 -3.08 20.69 9.05
CA ILE A 59 -2.12 20.16 8.07
C ILE A 59 -0.68 20.65 8.29
N ASP A 60 -0.48 21.76 9.00
CA ASP A 60 0.85 22.33 9.26
C ASP A 60 1.58 21.65 10.45
N TYR A 61 0.93 20.71 11.13
CA TYR A 61 1.54 19.93 12.22
C TYR A 61 2.15 18.65 11.65
N LEU A 62 3.45 18.44 11.91
CA LEU A 62 4.17 17.25 11.45
C LEU A 62 3.50 15.94 11.89
N SER A 63 2.93 15.89 13.09
CA SER A 63 2.18 14.73 13.59
C SER A 63 0.94 14.42 12.74
N HIS A 64 0.26 15.44 12.21
CA HIS A 64 -0.85 15.26 11.28
C HIS A 64 -0.36 14.82 9.90
N GLN A 65 0.72 15.45 9.41
CA GLN A 65 1.33 15.11 8.12
C GLN A 65 1.80 13.66 8.08
N ARG A 66 2.49 13.19 9.13
CA ARG A 66 3.00 11.81 9.24
C ARG A 66 1.88 10.75 9.28
N ARG A 67 0.65 11.13 9.60
CA ARG A 67 -0.51 10.22 9.58
C ARG A 67 -1.19 10.14 8.22
N LEU A 68 -1.22 11.23 7.43
CA LEU A 68 -1.96 11.28 6.16
C LEU A 68 -1.08 11.24 4.92
N VAL A 69 0.06 11.92 4.91
CA VAL A 69 0.89 12.10 3.71
C VAL A 69 1.52 10.77 3.25
N PRO A 70 2.02 9.88 4.14
CA PRO A 70 2.44 8.54 3.71
C PRO A 70 1.30 7.72 3.10
N SER A 71 0.08 7.84 3.61
CA SER A 71 -1.10 7.17 3.04
C SER A 71 -1.48 7.67 1.65
N LEU A 72 -1.20 8.94 1.34
CA LEU A 72 -1.29 9.45 -0.03
C LEU A 72 -0.26 8.78 -0.94
N ALA A 73 0.99 8.66 -0.47
CA ALA A 73 2.05 7.99 -1.22
C ALA A 73 1.71 6.52 -1.51
N GLU A 74 1.22 5.77 -0.51
CA GLU A 74 0.71 4.41 -0.65
C GLU A 74 -0.41 4.32 -1.71
N THR A 75 -1.38 5.24 -1.66
CA THR A 75 -2.52 5.25 -2.59
C THR A 75 -2.06 5.44 -4.05
N PHE A 76 -1.10 6.34 -4.29
CA PHE A 76 -0.50 6.50 -5.63
C PHE A 76 0.31 5.28 -6.06
N ALA A 77 1.07 4.68 -5.15
CA ALA A 77 1.86 3.49 -5.41
C ALA A 77 0.97 2.32 -5.88
N TYR A 78 -0.10 2.03 -5.12
CA TYR A 78 -1.06 0.99 -5.49
C TYR A 78 -1.87 1.36 -6.73
N HIS A 79 -2.21 2.63 -6.94
CA HIS A 79 -2.88 3.06 -8.18
C HIS A 79 -2.04 2.72 -9.42
N PHE A 80 -0.75 3.04 -9.42
CA PHE A 80 0.12 2.73 -10.54
C PHE A 80 0.36 1.23 -10.72
N ALA A 81 0.47 0.47 -9.62
CA ALA A 81 0.59 -0.98 -9.66
C ALA A 81 -0.68 -1.64 -10.24
N MET A 82 -1.87 -1.18 -9.86
CA MET A 82 -3.14 -1.65 -10.42
C MET A 82 -3.26 -1.32 -11.91
N MET A 83 -2.84 -0.12 -12.32
CA MET A 83 -2.77 0.23 -13.75
C MET A 83 -1.83 -0.70 -14.54
N ASP A 84 -0.70 -1.08 -13.95
CA ASP A 84 0.22 -2.02 -14.59
C ASP A 84 -0.38 -3.43 -14.70
N LEU A 85 -0.98 -3.94 -13.62
CA LEU A 85 -1.67 -5.23 -13.62
C LEU A 85 -2.80 -5.28 -14.66
N MET A 86 -3.61 -4.22 -14.78
CA MET A 86 -4.65 -4.15 -15.80
C MET A 86 -4.08 -4.23 -17.22
N ARG A 87 -2.95 -3.59 -17.50
CA ARG A 87 -2.27 -3.70 -18.81
C ARG A 87 -1.76 -5.12 -19.07
N LEU A 88 -1.16 -5.76 -18.07
CA LEU A 88 -0.69 -7.15 -18.17
C LEU A 88 -1.84 -8.13 -18.49
N VAL A 89 -2.99 -7.97 -17.83
CA VAL A 89 -4.17 -8.82 -18.06
C VAL A 89 -4.75 -8.60 -19.46
N GLN A 90 -4.77 -7.34 -19.93
CA GLN A 90 -5.21 -7.02 -21.29
C GLN A 90 -4.28 -7.59 -22.36
N SER A 91 -2.97 -7.62 -22.11
CA SER A 91 -1.99 -8.20 -23.04
C SER A 91 -2.02 -9.74 -23.06
N LYS A 92 -2.74 -10.39 -22.14
CA LYS A 92 -2.91 -11.86 -22.01
C LYS A 92 -1.58 -12.61 -22.05
N SER A 93 -0.52 -11.99 -21.54
CA SER A 93 0.84 -12.43 -21.79
C SER A 93 1.26 -13.56 -20.85
N SER A 94 0.75 -13.58 -19.60
CA SER A 94 1.15 -14.58 -18.60
C SER A 94 0.07 -14.80 -17.53
N PRO A 95 -0.80 -15.80 -17.70
CA PRO A 95 -1.84 -16.12 -16.70
C PRO A 95 -1.29 -16.43 -15.29
N LYS A 96 -0.05 -16.96 -15.21
CA LYS A 96 0.61 -17.26 -13.93
C LYS A 96 1.03 -15.98 -13.20
N GLN A 97 1.62 -15.03 -13.93
CA GLN A 97 2.03 -13.74 -13.37
C GLN A 97 0.81 -12.90 -13.00
N GLU A 98 -0.23 -12.91 -13.84
CA GLU A 98 -1.53 -12.27 -13.56
C GLU A 98 -2.13 -12.78 -12.25
N HIS A 99 -2.15 -14.11 -12.03
CA HIS A 99 -2.65 -14.70 -10.80
C HIS A 99 -1.84 -14.29 -9.57
N THR A 100 -0.51 -14.33 -9.67
CA THR A 100 0.40 -13.99 -8.56
C THR A 100 0.24 -12.51 -8.17
N LEU A 101 0.29 -11.60 -9.16
CA LEU A 101 0.18 -10.16 -8.92
C LEU A 101 -1.22 -9.76 -8.46
N SER A 102 -2.29 -10.30 -9.06
CA SER A 102 -3.66 -10.01 -8.61
C SER A 102 -3.93 -10.47 -7.19
N SER A 103 -3.38 -11.63 -6.77
CA SER A 103 -3.48 -12.12 -5.40
C SER A 103 -2.79 -11.17 -4.42
N GLY A 104 -1.55 -10.78 -4.70
CA GLY A 104 -0.75 -9.92 -3.83
C GLY A 104 -1.27 -8.48 -3.76
N LEU A 105 -1.60 -7.89 -4.91
CA LEU A 105 -2.11 -6.51 -4.96
C LEU A 105 -3.50 -6.39 -4.35
N LYS A 106 -4.39 -7.38 -4.52
CA LYS A 106 -5.68 -7.38 -3.81
C LYS A 106 -5.48 -7.44 -2.30
N ALA A 107 -4.65 -8.36 -1.81
CA ALA A 107 -4.39 -8.46 -0.38
C ALA A 107 -3.79 -7.16 0.20
N ALA A 108 -2.73 -6.66 -0.44
CA ALA A 108 -2.03 -5.47 0.04
C ALA A 108 -2.87 -4.19 -0.06
N ALA A 109 -3.56 -3.96 -1.18
CA ALA A 109 -4.37 -2.75 -1.35
C ALA A 109 -5.58 -2.71 -0.40
N THR A 110 -6.21 -3.85 -0.13
CA THR A 110 -7.38 -3.91 0.76
C THR A 110 -7.00 -3.72 2.23
N TRP A 111 -5.92 -4.35 2.71
CA TRP A 111 -5.37 -4.08 4.04
C TRP A 111 -4.93 -2.62 4.20
N THR A 112 -4.19 -2.09 3.23
CA THR A 112 -3.73 -0.70 3.25
C THR A 112 -4.92 0.26 3.31
N LYS A 113 -5.95 0.03 2.48
CA LYS A 113 -7.18 0.83 2.49
C LYS A 113 -7.85 0.85 3.87
N THR A 114 -7.94 -0.28 4.56
CA THR A 114 -8.54 -0.32 5.91
C THR A 114 -7.79 0.61 6.88
N GLU A 115 -6.46 0.61 6.84
CA GLU A 115 -5.66 1.54 7.65
C GLU A 115 -5.83 3.00 7.22
N ILE A 116 -5.82 3.27 5.91
CA ILE A 116 -5.98 4.62 5.35
C ILE A 116 -7.32 5.21 5.75
N LEU A 117 -8.43 4.48 5.58
CA LEU A 117 -9.76 4.98 5.92
C LEU A 117 -9.85 5.32 7.42
N GLN A 118 -9.30 4.45 8.28
CA GLN A 118 -9.27 4.70 9.71
C GLN A 118 -8.43 5.94 10.07
N ARG A 119 -7.24 6.09 9.48
CA ARG A 119 -6.38 7.27 9.66
C ARG A 119 -7.09 8.55 9.19
N CYS A 120 -7.74 8.53 8.03
CA CYS A 120 -8.54 9.64 7.51
C CYS A 120 -9.66 10.02 8.47
N ARG A 121 -10.41 9.03 8.99
CA ARG A 121 -11.50 9.25 9.96
C ARG A 121 -10.98 9.95 11.21
N GLU A 122 -9.90 9.44 11.80
CA GLU A 122 -9.32 9.98 13.03
C GLU A 122 -8.68 11.36 12.82
N CYS A 123 -8.07 11.62 11.65
CA CYS A 123 -7.50 12.92 11.32
C CYS A 123 -8.59 13.99 11.10
N CYS A 124 -9.80 13.59 10.72
CA CYS A 124 -10.98 14.46 10.71
C CYS A 124 -11.60 14.69 12.11
N GLY A 125 -11.04 14.12 13.17
CA GLY A 125 -11.53 14.25 14.55
C GLY A 125 -12.99 13.79 14.70
N GLY A 126 -13.77 14.51 15.51
CA GLY A 126 -15.20 14.23 15.70
C GLY A 126 -16.01 14.32 14.41
N MET A 127 -15.61 15.19 13.47
CA MET A 127 -16.30 15.30 12.18
C MET A 127 -16.15 14.04 11.33
N GLY A 128 -15.01 13.34 11.43
CA GLY A 128 -14.82 12.06 10.74
C GLY A 128 -15.77 10.96 11.22
N PHE A 129 -16.35 11.09 12.42
CA PHE A 129 -17.31 10.13 12.96
C PHE A 129 -18.74 10.35 12.44
N LEU A 130 -19.08 11.57 12.00
CA LEU A 130 -20.41 11.87 11.51
C LEU A 130 -20.65 11.18 10.17
N ALA A 131 -21.73 10.39 10.07
CA ALA A 131 -22.07 9.62 8.88
C ALA A 131 -22.19 10.49 7.61
N VAL A 132 -22.64 11.74 7.76
CA VAL A 132 -22.75 12.73 6.68
C VAL A 132 -21.41 13.03 5.99
N ASN A 133 -20.28 12.80 6.66
CA ASN A 133 -18.94 13.00 6.10
C ASN A 133 -18.36 11.77 5.40
N GLN A 134 -19.20 10.74 5.15
CA GLN A 134 -18.94 9.54 4.34
C GLN A 134 -17.88 8.55 4.87
N ILE A 135 -16.82 9.01 5.55
CA ILE A 135 -15.67 8.14 5.90
C ILE A 135 -16.10 6.98 6.81
N GLY A 136 -16.91 7.25 7.84
CA GLY A 136 -17.41 6.22 8.76
C GLY A 136 -18.20 5.10 8.04
N PRO A 137 -19.29 5.42 7.33
CA PRO A 137 -20.04 4.43 6.53
C PRO A 137 -19.15 3.68 5.53
N MET A 138 -18.24 4.36 4.84
CA MET A 138 -17.31 3.74 3.89
C MET A 138 -16.43 2.67 4.53
N ILE A 139 -15.96 2.87 5.77
CA ILE A 139 -15.20 1.85 6.50
C ILE A 139 -16.06 0.59 6.70
N CYS A 140 -17.30 0.77 7.14
CA CYS A 140 -18.22 -0.34 7.40
C CYS A 140 -18.49 -1.14 6.13
N ASP A 141 -18.84 -0.46 5.04
CA ASP A 141 -19.26 -1.10 3.79
C ASP A 141 -18.09 -1.82 3.10
N MET A 142 -16.89 -1.24 3.16
CA MET A 142 -15.76 -1.73 2.39
C MET A 142 -14.89 -2.73 3.15
N ASN A 143 -15.09 -2.93 4.45
CA ASN A 143 -14.28 -3.91 5.20
C ASN A 143 -14.44 -5.34 4.67
N VAL A 144 -15.51 -5.64 3.94
CA VAL A 144 -15.70 -6.93 3.27
C VAL A 144 -14.59 -7.27 2.26
N ASP A 145 -13.93 -6.26 1.69
CA ASP A 145 -12.90 -6.42 0.65
C ASP A 145 -11.71 -7.27 1.12
N VAL A 146 -11.39 -7.30 2.41
CA VAL A 146 -10.27 -8.13 2.94
C VAL A 146 -10.61 -9.63 2.92
N THR A 147 -11.89 -9.97 2.74
CA THR A 147 -12.41 -11.34 2.81
C THR A 147 -12.85 -11.88 1.44
N PHE A 148 -13.51 -11.06 0.62
CA PHE A 148 -14.01 -11.49 -0.70
C PHE A 148 -12.90 -11.81 -1.70
N GLU A 149 -13.19 -12.70 -2.65
CA GLU A 149 -12.27 -13.17 -3.72
C GLU A 149 -10.93 -13.74 -3.19
N GLY A 150 -10.96 -14.23 -1.95
CA GLY A 150 -9.87 -14.85 -1.22
C GLY A 150 -9.47 -14.05 0.02
N ASP A 151 -9.37 -14.73 1.16
CA ASP A 151 -8.76 -14.19 2.37
C ASP A 151 -7.34 -13.70 2.08
N ASN A 152 -7.00 -12.51 2.58
CA ASN A 152 -5.74 -11.85 2.26
C ASN A 152 -4.50 -12.67 2.69
N SER A 153 -4.55 -13.40 3.80
CA SER A 153 -3.44 -14.23 4.25
C SER A 153 -3.24 -15.43 3.32
N VAL A 154 -4.35 -16.07 2.93
CA VAL A 154 -4.32 -17.17 1.94
C VAL A 154 -3.80 -16.68 0.58
N LEU A 155 -4.18 -15.47 0.16
CA LEU A 155 -3.68 -14.88 -1.09
C LEU A 155 -2.17 -14.62 -1.03
N MET A 156 -1.63 -14.13 0.08
CA MET A 156 -0.19 -13.99 0.26
C MET A 156 0.54 -15.34 0.20
N GLN A 157 -0.07 -16.43 0.66
CA GLN A 157 0.49 -17.77 0.45
C GLN A 157 0.52 -18.16 -1.03
N GLN A 158 -0.54 -17.83 -1.79
CA GLN A 158 -0.56 -18.07 -3.25
C GLN A 158 0.50 -17.26 -3.99
N VAL A 159 0.77 -16.02 -3.55
CA VAL A 159 1.87 -15.19 -4.09
C VAL A 159 3.19 -15.94 -3.97
N VAL A 160 3.53 -16.39 -2.75
CA VAL A 160 4.80 -17.09 -2.52
C VAL A 160 4.85 -18.44 -3.26
N LYS A 161 3.76 -19.21 -3.28
CA LYS A 161 3.68 -20.45 -4.08
C LYS A 161 3.90 -20.18 -5.58
N GLY A 162 3.36 -19.08 -6.10
CA GLY A 162 3.59 -18.62 -7.48
C GLY A 162 5.05 -18.29 -7.73
N MET A 163 5.65 -17.46 -6.88
CA MET A 163 7.05 -17.06 -6.97
C MET A 163 8.03 -18.24 -6.93
N LEU A 164 7.81 -19.21 -6.02
CA LEU A 164 8.69 -20.37 -5.88
C LEU A 164 8.65 -21.26 -7.14
N LYS A 165 7.49 -21.39 -7.79
CA LYS A 165 7.35 -22.14 -9.05
C LYS A 165 8.06 -21.47 -10.23
N GLU A 166 8.28 -20.16 -10.17
CA GLU A 166 9.02 -19.41 -11.19
C GLU A 166 10.55 -19.49 -11.02
N GLY A 167 11.04 -20.25 -10.03
CA GLY A 167 12.48 -20.48 -9.86
C GLY A 167 13.24 -19.34 -9.18
N LEU A 168 12.53 -18.43 -8.50
CA LEU A 168 13.13 -17.34 -7.71
C LEU A 168 13.91 -17.83 -6.46
N SER A 169 14.09 -19.15 -6.29
CA SER A 169 14.74 -19.79 -5.14
C SER A 169 16.27 -19.63 -5.08
N ASN A 170 16.94 -19.31 -6.20
CA ASN A 170 18.40 -19.28 -6.30
C ASN A 170 18.98 -17.94 -6.79
N VAL A 171 18.48 -16.82 -6.26
CA VAL A 171 19.09 -15.50 -6.55
C VAL A 171 20.14 -15.19 -5.50
N GLY A 172 21.40 -15.00 -5.92
CA GLY A 172 22.49 -14.62 -5.04
C GLY A 172 22.15 -13.35 -4.24
N ILE A 173 22.44 -13.38 -2.94
CA ILE A 173 22.25 -12.22 -2.06
C ILE A 173 23.51 -11.36 -2.16
N LYS A 174 23.46 -10.32 -2.98
CA LYS A 174 24.45 -9.23 -2.90
C LYS A 174 23.94 -8.26 -1.85
N LYS A 175 24.67 -8.09 -0.75
CA LYS A 175 24.34 -7.03 0.22
C LYS A 175 24.54 -5.67 -0.47
N PRO A 176 23.58 -4.74 -0.37
CA PRO A 176 23.80 -3.38 -0.83
C PRO A 176 24.97 -2.79 -0.05
N SER A 177 25.86 -2.10 -0.76
CA SER A 177 26.94 -1.32 -0.16
C SER A 177 26.38 0.04 0.21
N LEU A 178 25.67 0.11 1.34
CA LEU A 178 25.38 1.40 1.93
C LEU A 178 26.61 1.78 2.75
N ASP A 179 27.37 2.75 2.25
CA ASP A 179 28.29 3.51 3.10
C ASP A 179 27.46 4.20 4.20
N ASP A 180 28.12 4.84 5.17
CA ASP A 180 27.45 5.65 6.21
C ASP A 180 26.82 6.89 5.54
N GLN A 181 25.76 6.66 4.76
CA GLN A 181 25.14 7.62 3.87
C GLN A 181 24.27 8.56 4.70
N SER A 182 24.49 9.86 4.53
CA SER A 182 23.66 10.90 5.11
C SER A 182 22.27 11.01 4.46
N VAL A 183 22.05 10.33 3.33
CA VAL A 183 20.81 10.35 2.55
C VAL A 183 20.58 8.96 1.95
N ILE A 184 19.40 8.39 2.20
CA ILE A 184 18.95 7.18 1.52
C ILE A 184 18.15 7.60 0.29
N ASP A 185 18.62 7.25 -0.91
CA ASP A 185 17.98 7.61 -2.19
C ASP A 185 17.07 6.49 -2.74
N GLU A 186 16.38 6.77 -3.84
CA GLU A 186 15.43 5.83 -4.46
C GLU A 186 16.10 4.55 -4.98
N VAL A 187 17.38 4.61 -5.35
CA VAL A 187 18.15 3.44 -5.81
C VAL A 187 18.46 2.54 -4.63
N ALA A 188 18.98 3.11 -3.54
CA ALA A 188 19.22 2.42 -2.28
C ALA A 188 17.92 1.78 -1.74
N ILE A 189 16.80 2.50 -1.78
CA ILE A 189 15.48 1.98 -1.38
C ILE A 189 15.12 0.73 -2.19
N GLN A 190 15.21 0.78 -3.52
CA GLN A 190 14.87 -0.36 -4.37
C GLN A 190 15.78 -1.56 -4.10
N GLU A 191 17.09 -1.33 -3.96
CA GLU A 191 18.04 -2.39 -3.63
C GLU A 191 17.75 -3.03 -2.27
N LEU A 192 17.40 -2.24 -1.25
CA LEU A 192 17.02 -2.73 0.07
C LEU A 192 15.76 -3.61 0.01
N LEU A 193 14.70 -3.16 -0.65
CA LEU A 193 13.44 -3.91 -0.74
C LEU A 193 13.62 -5.23 -1.53
N ILE A 194 14.37 -5.19 -2.63
CA ILE A 194 14.71 -6.39 -3.41
C ILE A 194 15.58 -7.35 -2.57
N THR A 195 16.54 -6.81 -1.82
CA THR A 195 17.41 -7.63 -0.96
C THR A 195 16.63 -8.29 0.15
N ARG A 196 15.69 -7.58 0.79
CA ARG A 196 14.77 -8.17 1.78
C ARG A 196 14.00 -9.34 1.20
N GLN A 197 13.40 -9.18 0.02
CA GLN A 197 12.71 -10.27 -0.66
C GLN A 197 13.63 -11.47 -0.88
N ARG A 198 14.86 -11.27 -1.39
CA ARG A 198 15.84 -12.34 -1.62
C ARG A 198 16.26 -13.06 -0.34
N VAL A 199 16.52 -12.32 0.73
CA VAL A 199 16.90 -12.87 2.04
C VAL A 199 15.78 -13.75 2.59
N LEU A 200 14.53 -13.29 2.53
CA LEU A 200 13.37 -14.05 3.00
C LEU A 200 13.13 -15.30 2.14
N THR A 201 13.26 -15.21 0.81
CA THR A 201 13.18 -16.36 -0.09
C THR A 201 14.24 -17.41 0.24
N ALA A 202 15.50 -17.00 0.41
CA ALA A 202 16.58 -17.91 0.75
C ALA A 202 16.37 -18.55 2.14
N LYS A 203 15.84 -17.79 3.11
CA LYS A 203 15.51 -18.31 4.45
C LYS A 203 14.42 -19.38 4.38
N LEU A 204 13.35 -19.13 3.62
CA LEU A 204 12.27 -20.11 3.42
C LEU A 204 12.78 -21.36 2.71
N GLY A 205 13.55 -21.19 1.64
CA GLY A 205 14.16 -22.30 0.90
C GLY A 205 15.02 -23.21 1.79
N ARG A 206 15.88 -22.63 2.65
CA ARG A 206 16.68 -23.40 3.62
C ARG A 206 15.83 -24.15 4.65
N LYS A 207 14.76 -23.54 5.15
CA LYS A 207 13.85 -24.19 6.12
C LYS A 207 13.11 -25.36 5.50
N ILE A 208 12.59 -25.19 4.28
CA ILE A 208 11.95 -26.28 3.53
C ILE A 208 12.96 -27.39 3.24
N GLN A 209 14.15 -27.05 2.77
CA GLN A 209 15.21 -28.03 2.50
C GLN A 209 15.56 -28.84 3.76
N ALA A 210 15.82 -28.17 4.88
CA ALA A 210 16.13 -28.81 6.16
C ALA A 210 15.03 -29.77 6.63
N ALA A 211 13.76 -29.37 6.52
CA ALA A 211 12.62 -30.21 6.87
C ALA A 211 12.49 -31.42 5.93
N THR A 212 12.71 -31.24 4.63
CA THR A 212 12.68 -32.35 3.66
C THR A 212 13.80 -33.37 3.89
N CYS A 213 14.98 -32.94 4.33
CA CYS A 213 16.05 -33.84 4.76
C CYS A 213 15.67 -34.68 6.00
N GLN A 214 14.69 -34.23 6.79
CA GLN A 214 14.15 -34.93 7.96
C GLN A 214 12.91 -35.79 7.60
N GLY A 215 12.57 -35.92 6.31
CA GLY A 215 11.43 -36.72 5.85
C GLY A 215 10.08 -35.99 5.88
N ILE A 216 10.04 -34.70 6.24
CA ILE A 216 8.82 -33.88 6.18
C ILE A 216 8.56 -33.47 4.73
N SER A 217 7.30 -33.50 4.28
CA SER A 217 6.96 -33.07 2.91
C SER A 217 7.22 -31.56 2.73
N ALA A 218 7.57 -31.14 1.51
CA ALA A 218 7.79 -29.73 1.21
C ALA A 218 6.53 -28.86 1.44
N GLU A 219 5.35 -29.45 1.28
CA GLU A 219 4.07 -28.79 1.54
C GLU A 219 3.86 -28.58 3.05
N GLN A 220 4.07 -29.61 3.87
CA GLN A 220 3.99 -29.47 5.32
C GLN A 220 5.04 -28.47 5.83
N ALA A 221 6.27 -28.53 5.32
CA ALA A 221 7.32 -27.59 5.68
C ALA A 221 6.99 -26.14 5.29
N PHE A 222 6.24 -25.93 4.20
CA PHE A 222 5.73 -24.60 3.82
C PHE A 222 4.68 -24.12 4.84
N ASP A 223 3.74 -24.99 5.20
CA ASP A 223 2.65 -24.70 6.14
C ASP A 223 3.18 -24.47 7.57
N ASP A 224 4.25 -25.16 7.96
CA ASP A 224 4.93 -24.95 9.25
C ASP A 224 5.68 -23.60 9.33
N ASN A 225 5.78 -22.84 8.23
CA ASN A 225 6.49 -21.57 8.16
C ASN A 225 5.62 -20.45 7.54
N LEU A 226 4.30 -20.49 7.75
CA LEU A 226 3.36 -19.52 7.17
C LEU A 226 3.62 -18.07 7.60
N ASP A 227 4.17 -17.83 8.79
CA ASP A 227 4.60 -16.51 9.25
C ASP A 227 5.68 -15.89 8.34
N LEU A 228 6.69 -16.70 7.99
CA LEU A 228 7.74 -16.33 7.06
C LEU A 228 7.20 -16.17 5.64
N VAL A 229 6.26 -17.01 5.23
CA VAL A 229 5.56 -16.93 3.94
C VAL A 229 4.81 -15.61 3.82
N LEU A 230 4.05 -15.19 4.83
CA LEU A 230 3.34 -13.91 4.82
C LEU A 230 4.31 -12.73 4.72
N SER A 231 5.41 -12.76 5.48
CA SER A 231 6.46 -11.74 5.42
C SER A 231 7.10 -11.65 4.03
N LEU A 232 7.36 -12.79 3.39
CA LEU A 232 7.89 -12.86 2.03
C LEU A 232 6.88 -12.36 0.98
N GLY A 233 5.60 -12.68 1.14
CA GLY A 233 4.52 -12.17 0.28
C GLY A 233 4.47 -10.65 0.27
N TRP A 234 4.52 -10.01 1.43
CA TRP A 234 4.65 -8.55 1.55
C TRP A 234 5.92 -8.02 0.91
N ALA A 235 7.07 -8.63 1.18
CA ALA A 235 8.34 -8.19 0.61
C ALA A 235 8.34 -8.20 -0.93
N PHE A 236 7.69 -9.20 -1.55
CA PHE A 236 7.49 -9.27 -2.99
C PHE A 236 6.59 -8.14 -3.50
N VAL A 237 5.41 -7.95 -2.89
CA VAL A 237 4.46 -6.93 -3.33
C VAL A 237 5.08 -5.53 -3.21
N GLU A 238 5.73 -5.22 -2.10
CA GLU A 238 6.33 -3.91 -1.86
C GLU A 238 7.51 -3.63 -2.82
N ALA A 239 8.36 -4.62 -3.10
CA ALA A 239 9.42 -4.48 -4.09
C ALA A 239 8.84 -4.26 -5.51
N HIS A 240 7.78 -4.99 -5.87
CA HIS A 240 7.09 -4.82 -7.15
C HIS A 240 6.43 -3.44 -7.27
N VAL A 241 5.68 -3.01 -6.26
CA VAL A 241 5.00 -1.71 -6.24
C VAL A 241 6.01 -0.56 -6.30
N MET A 242 7.11 -0.65 -5.53
CA MET A 242 8.17 0.37 -5.56
C MET A 242 8.78 0.50 -6.96
N LYS A 243 9.09 -0.62 -7.60
CA LYS A 243 9.62 -0.64 -8.98
C LYS A 243 8.67 0.06 -9.94
N ILE A 244 7.39 -0.32 -9.95
CA ILE A 244 6.38 0.26 -10.85
C ILE A 244 6.23 1.76 -10.58
N PHE A 245 6.18 2.18 -9.31
CA PHE A 245 6.04 3.60 -8.97
C PHE A 245 7.24 4.41 -9.49
N HIS A 246 8.46 3.92 -9.29
CA HIS A 246 9.66 4.56 -9.82
C HIS A 246 9.65 4.66 -11.35
N GLU A 247 9.29 3.58 -12.06
CA GLU A 247 9.16 3.60 -13.53
C GLU A 247 8.12 4.62 -14.01
N ARG A 248 6.97 4.74 -13.30
CA ARG A 248 5.95 5.75 -13.61
C ARG A 248 6.46 7.16 -13.42
N VAL A 249 7.18 7.44 -12.34
CA VAL A 249 7.79 8.77 -12.09
C VAL A 249 8.77 9.12 -13.19
N SER A 250 9.64 8.18 -13.58
CA SER A 250 10.62 8.38 -14.64
C SER A 250 9.96 8.67 -15.99
N SER A 251 8.85 7.99 -16.31
CA SER A 251 8.08 8.21 -17.55
C SER A 251 7.12 9.41 -17.52
N ALA A 252 6.93 10.06 -16.37
CA ALA A 252 6.00 11.17 -16.23
C ALA A 252 6.51 12.45 -16.93
N GLY A 253 5.58 13.29 -17.38
CA GLY A 253 5.89 14.62 -17.92
C GLY A 253 6.57 15.52 -16.88
N GLU A 254 7.35 16.51 -17.33
CA GLU A 254 8.22 17.33 -16.47
C GLU A 254 7.49 17.99 -15.30
N GLY A 255 6.26 18.46 -15.51
CA GLY A 255 5.43 19.08 -14.46
C GLY A 255 4.99 18.13 -13.34
N PHE A 256 4.94 16.82 -13.60
CA PHE A 256 4.47 15.81 -12.64
C PHE A 256 5.61 15.03 -11.97
N ARG A 257 6.79 15.01 -12.59
CA ARG A 257 7.94 14.21 -12.11
C ARG A 257 8.35 14.58 -10.68
N ARG A 258 8.40 15.89 -10.36
CA ARG A 258 8.78 16.36 -9.03
C ARG A 258 7.80 15.93 -7.93
N PRO A 259 6.50 16.27 -7.97
CA PRO A 259 5.58 15.89 -6.90
C PRO A 259 5.40 14.37 -6.79
N LEU A 260 5.37 13.63 -7.91
CA LEU A 260 5.31 12.17 -7.87
C LEU A 260 6.60 11.53 -7.35
N GLY A 261 7.76 12.13 -7.64
CA GLY A 261 9.04 11.70 -7.09
C GLY A 261 9.10 11.81 -5.56
N LEU A 262 8.58 12.92 -4.99
CA LEU A 262 8.49 13.07 -3.53
C LEU A 262 7.60 12.00 -2.88
N LEU A 263 6.45 11.68 -3.50
CA LEU A 263 5.59 10.61 -3.02
C LEU A 263 6.26 9.24 -3.15
N CYS A 264 6.92 8.97 -4.27
CA CYS A 264 7.63 7.70 -4.51
C CYS A 264 8.74 7.48 -3.48
N HIS A 265 9.53 8.52 -3.20
CA HIS A 265 10.55 8.49 -2.17
C HIS A 265 9.93 8.25 -0.78
N LEU A 266 8.85 8.97 -0.44
CA LEU A 266 8.18 8.81 0.86
C LEU A 266 7.57 7.41 1.02
N TYR A 267 6.98 6.85 -0.03
CA TYR A 267 6.49 5.47 -0.02
C TYR A 267 7.63 4.51 0.31
N GLY A 268 8.76 4.62 -0.40
CA GLY A 268 9.95 3.82 -0.17
C GLY A 268 10.50 3.90 1.25
N LEU A 269 10.71 5.11 1.78
CA LEU A 269 11.17 5.29 3.16
C LEU A 269 10.16 4.74 4.17
N SER A 270 8.86 4.88 3.95
CA SER A 270 7.85 4.32 4.85
C SER A 270 7.96 2.79 4.96
N ARG A 271 8.31 2.10 3.86
CA ARG A 271 8.54 0.65 3.87
C ARG A 271 9.78 0.28 4.68
N ILE A 272 10.83 1.09 4.58
CA ILE A 272 12.05 0.89 5.37
C ILE A 272 11.78 1.17 6.85
N GLU A 273 11.06 2.24 7.19
CA GLU A 273 10.70 2.57 8.58
C GLU A 273 9.85 1.46 9.22
N ASN A 274 8.84 0.97 8.50
CA ASN A 274 7.92 -0.05 9.01
C ASN A 274 8.60 -1.40 9.29
N ASP A 275 9.70 -1.69 8.59
CA ASP A 275 10.43 -2.95 8.72
C ASP A 275 11.91 -2.72 9.14
N ALA A 276 12.16 -1.63 9.85
CA ALA A 276 13.52 -1.21 10.25
C ALA A 276 14.25 -2.31 11.04
N ALA A 277 13.53 -3.06 11.89
CA ALA A 277 14.09 -4.19 12.64
C ALA A 277 14.67 -5.27 11.71
N PHE A 278 14.01 -5.57 10.59
CA PHE A 278 14.54 -6.51 9.61
C PHE A 278 15.85 -6.01 8.99
N PHE A 279 15.89 -4.75 8.54
CA PHE A 279 17.05 -4.19 7.88
C PHE A 279 18.27 -4.09 8.81
N LEU A 280 18.06 -3.72 10.08
CA LEU A 280 19.09 -3.67 11.10
C LEU A 280 19.65 -5.06 11.44
N THR A 281 18.77 -6.03 11.72
CA THR A 281 19.17 -7.38 12.16
C THR A 281 19.95 -8.15 11.09
N HIS A 282 19.71 -7.86 9.81
CA HIS A 282 20.43 -8.49 8.70
C HIS A 282 21.66 -7.68 8.25
N GLY A 283 21.94 -6.54 8.91
CA GLY A 283 23.04 -5.64 8.58
C GLY A 283 22.91 -5.06 7.17
N LEU A 284 21.67 -4.78 6.74
CA LEU A 284 21.37 -4.12 5.46
C LEU A 284 21.32 -2.61 5.62
N LEU A 285 21.02 -2.11 6.82
CA LEU A 285 20.99 -0.70 7.17
C LEU A 285 21.79 -0.51 8.47
N PRO A 286 22.76 0.41 8.53
CA PRO A 286 23.50 0.66 9.78
C PRO A 286 22.61 1.41 10.78
N PRO A 287 22.84 1.27 12.10
CA PRO A 287 22.01 1.94 13.12
C PRO A 287 21.88 3.46 12.94
N SER A 288 22.96 4.13 12.52
CA SER A 288 23.00 5.58 12.22
C SER A 288 21.98 6.01 11.16
N SER A 289 21.71 5.16 10.16
CA SER A 289 20.78 5.48 9.07
C SER A 289 19.31 5.47 9.50
N THR A 290 18.95 4.94 10.67
CA THR A 290 17.54 4.94 11.12
C THR A 290 17.04 6.36 11.41
N GLU A 291 17.88 7.18 12.04
CA GLU A 291 17.59 8.60 12.29
C GLU A 291 17.53 9.38 10.97
N VAL A 292 18.40 9.04 10.02
CA VAL A 292 18.42 9.63 8.67
C VAL A 292 17.11 9.34 7.93
N VAL A 293 16.70 8.07 7.86
CA VAL A 293 15.44 7.67 7.24
C VAL A 293 14.27 8.44 7.87
N HIS A 294 14.23 8.53 9.19
CA HIS A 294 13.18 9.24 9.90
C HIS A 294 13.17 10.76 9.60
N ALA A 295 14.35 11.38 9.57
CA ALA A 295 14.51 12.79 9.25
C ALA A 295 14.09 13.10 7.81
N GLN A 296 14.48 12.27 6.84
CA GLN A 296 14.07 12.39 5.43
C GLN A 296 12.55 12.23 5.28
N SER A 297 11.96 11.24 5.95
CA SER A 297 10.51 11.02 6.00
C SER A 297 9.76 12.27 6.50
N ASN A 298 10.26 12.90 7.56
CA ASN A 298 9.71 14.14 8.10
C ASN A 298 9.89 15.33 7.15
N ASP A 299 11.05 15.46 6.50
CA ASP A 299 11.30 16.50 5.49
C ASP A 299 10.33 16.39 4.29
N LEU A 300 10.16 15.19 3.74
CA LEU A 300 9.23 14.94 2.63
C LEU A 300 7.79 15.28 3.00
N CYS A 301 7.35 14.92 4.21
CA CYS A 301 6.04 15.29 4.74
C CYS A 301 5.85 16.82 4.79
N ARG A 302 6.86 17.56 5.27
CA ARG A 302 6.82 19.03 5.30
C ARG A 302 6.80 19.64 3.91
N ARG A 303 7.63 19.14 2.99
CA ARG A 303 7.73 19.63 1.61
C ARG A 303 6.44 19.42 0.83
N LEU A 304 5.81 18.25 0.97
CA LEU A 304 4.51 17.96 0.36
C LEU A 304 3.38 18.81 0.96
N SER A 305 3.46 19.09 2.26
CA SER A 305 2.46 19.89 2.98
C SER A 305 2.70 21.40 2.92
N HIS A 306 3.77 21.85 2.26
CA HIS A 306 4.14 23.26 2.17
C HIS A 306 3.01 24.11 1.55
N ASN A 307 3.01 25.42 1.83
CA ASN A 307 1.97 26.36 1.39
C ASN A 307 0.54 25.89 1.74
N ALA A 308 0.32 25.49 2.99
CA ALA A 308 -0.97 24.99 3.49
C ALA A 308 -1.51 23.78 2.68
N GLY A 309 -0.63 22.88 2.26
CA GLY A 309 -1.02 21.63 1.60
C GLY A 309 -1.51 21.78 0.15
N LYS A 310 -1.23 22.90 -0.54
CA LYS A 310 -1.64 23.11 -1.94
C LYS A 310 -1.20 21.97 -2.87
N THR A 311 0.02 21.44 -2.68
CA THR A 311 0.51 20.30 -3.48
C THR A 311 -0.29 19.03 -3.19
N LEU A 312 -0.66 18.77 -1.93
CA LEU A 312 -1.52 17.63 -1.56
C LEU A 312 -2.90 17.74 -2.21
N LEU A 313 -3.50 18.93 -2.18
CA LEU A 313 -4.80 19.16 -2.83
C LEU A 313 -4.72 18.96 -4.35
N SER A 314 -3.67 19.49 -5.01
CA SER A 314 -3.45 19.28 -6.45
C SER A 314 -3.23 17.80 -6.80
N LEU A 315 -2.52 17.05 -5.95
CA LEU A 315 -2.39 15.60 -6.09
C LEU A 315 -3.75 14.89 -5.96
N CYS A 316 -4.60 15.30 -5.00
CA CYS A 316 -5.95 14.78 -4.86
C CYS A 316 -6.86 15.16 -6.05
N GLU A 317 -6.74 16.36 -6.60
CA GLU A 317 -7.43 16.76 -7.84
C GLU A 317 -7.03 15.86 -9.01
N GLY A 318 -5.76 15.43 -9.05
CA GLY A 318 -5.26 14.45 -10.02
C GLY A 318 -5.96 13.09 -9.98
N PHE A 319 -6.69 12.75 -8.91
CA PHE A 319 -7.55 11.57 -8.87
C PHE A 319 -8.82 11.72 -9.74
N ALA A 320 -9.16 12.94 -10.14
CA ALA A 320 -10.32 13.25 -10.98
C ALA A 320 -11.64 12.67 -10.43
N ILE A 321 -11.81 12.68 -9.10
CA ILE A 321 -13.03 12.22 -8.44
C ILE A 321 -14.17 13.17 -8.82
N PRO A 322 -15.24 12.69 -9.47
CA PRO A 322 -16.37 13.55 -9.81
C PRO A 322 -16.98 14.18 -8.55
N SER A 323 -17.34 15.47 -8.63
CA SER A 323 -17.79 16.25 -7.47
C SER A 323 -19.01 15.63 -6.78
N TYR A 324 -19.91 14.99 -7.54
CA TYR A 324 -21.10 14.32 -7.00
C TYR A 324 -20.78 13.07 -6.17
N PHE A 325 -19.55 12.53 -6.19
CA PHE A 325 -19.12 11.49 -5.26
C PHE A 325 -18.62 12.07 -3.92
N ILE A 326 -18.20 13.34 -3.89
CA ILE A 326 -17.74 14.03 -2.68
C ILE A 326 -18.92 14.78 -2.05
N THR A 327 -19.79 14.06 -1.35
CA THR A 327 -20.96 14.64 -0.65
C THR A 327 -20.67 15.00 0.80
N ALA A 328 -19.47 14.68 1.30
CA ALA A 328 -19.03 15.02 2.65
C ALA A 328 -18.93 16.55 2.84
N PRO A 329 -19.75 17.18 3.71
CA PRO A 329 -19.74 18.63 3.84
C PRO A 329 -18.40 19.21 4.34
N ILE A 330 -17.63 18.44 5.13
CA ILE A 330 -16.27 18.86 5.54
C ILE A 330 -15.27 19.00 4.38
N ALA A 331 -15.59 18.42 3.22
CA ALA A 331 -14.78 18.49 2.02
C ALA A 331 -15.29 19.53 1.02
N THR A 332 -16.42 20.19 1.28
CA THR A 332 -16.96 21.26 0.44
C THR A 332 -16.68 22.63 1.08
N ASP A 333 -16.89 23.71 0.33
CA ASP A 333 -16.83 25.09 0.84
C ASP A 333 -18.14 25.50 1.54
N ALA A 334 -19.05 24.56 1.77
CA ALA A 334 -20.28 24.83 2.49
C ALA A 334 -19.95 25.05 3.97
N GLU A 335 -19.79 26.32 4.36
CA GLU A 335 -19.83 26.81 5.74
C GLU A 335 -21.22 26.59 6.37
N HIS A 336 -21.69 25.34 6.39
CA HIS A 336 -23.01 24.97 6.93
C HIS A 336 -22.88 23.78 7.87
N PHE A 337 -22.00 23.93 8.86
CA PHE A 337 -22.39 23.49 10.19
C PHE A 337 -22.48 24.75 11.04
N PRO A 338 -23.68 25.13 11.53
CA PRO A 338 -23.74 26.14 12.57
C PRO A 338 -22.82 25.65 13.67
N SER A 339 -21.87 26.49 14.09
CA SER A 339 -21.05 26.21 15.26
C SER A 339 -21.99 25.70 16.34
N THR A 340 -21.89 24.42 16.68
CA THR A 340 -22.74 23.82 17.69
C THR A 340 -22.65 24.72 18.91
N ALA A 341 -23.80 25.24 19.32
CA ALA A 341 -23.93 26.00 20.54
C ALA A 341 -23.19 25.21 21.63
N THR A 342 -22.08 25.77 22.10
CA THR A 342 -21.34 25.24 23.23
C THR A 342 -22.31 25.25 24.39
N ILE A 343 -22.93 24.11 24.70
CA ILE A 343 -23.62 23.94 25.97
C ILE A 343 -22.50 23.98 27.01
N ASN A 344 -22.31 25.16 27.58
CA ASN A 344 -21.37 25.40 28.65
C ASN A 344 -21.96 24.79 29.92
N LEU A 345 -21.54 23.56 30.24
CA LEU A 345 -21.93 22.86 31.47
C LEU A 345 -21.47 23.59 32.75
N ALA A 346 -20.61 24.62 32.66
CA ALA A 346 -20.27 25.50 33.78
C ALA A 346 -21.28 26.64 33.98
N LYS A 347 -22.39 26.66 33.22
CA LYS A 347 -23.55 27.56 33.42
C LYS A 347 -24.83 26.80 33.80
N LEU A 348 -24.72 25.55 34.23
CA LEU A 348 -25.72 24.83 35.01
C LEU A 348 -25.23 24.75 36.47
#